data_AF-A0AAV7IPB5-F1
#
_entry.id   AF-A0AAV7IPB5-F1
#
_cell.length_a   1.000
_cell.length_b   1.000
_cell.length_c   1.000
_cell.angle_alpha   90.00
_cell.angle_beta   90.00
_cell.angle_gamma   90.00
#
_symmetry.space_group_name_H-M   'P 1'
#
loop_
_entity.id
_entity.type
_entity.pdbx_description
1 polymer ?
#
loop_
_entity_poly.entity_id
_entity_poly.type
_entity_poly.pdbx_seq_one_letter_code
_entity_poly.pdbx_strand_id
1 'polypeptide(L)'
;MNVYDFRKECLLHYIQWRLEIPASKIKLQNRIRKRLIHRSFNSLKQSFDFLHYDIGLSIGAIRDHNCLEGCSPPEINKILENIDSICGIPIRKLFLFWPRLSKAKYDGLLAVKKHLEQHQFTQIQLENCCKVLLLEEKKLESGLQVILNTPELKVLINHPNVLHIILIKNRIEQRLEYLNYLKIKDVTVNVLLKTNDSFDR
;
A
#
# COMPACT_ATOMS: atom_id res chain seq x y z
N MET A 1 -3.40 19.44 35.08
CA MET A 1 -3.24 18.60 33.87
C MET A 1 -4.49 17.73 33.74
N ASN A 2 -5.24 17.81 32.64
CA ASN A 2 -6.46 17.00 32.47
C ASN A 2 -6.09 15.55 32.06
N VAL A 3 -7.04 14.61 32.18
CA VAL A 3 -6.83 13.19 31.84
C VAL A 3 -6.38 12.99 30.39
N TYR A 4 -6.87 13.84 29.49
CA TYR A 4 -6.55 13.79 28.06
C TYR A 4 -5.09 14.14 27.80
N ASP A 5 -4.54 15.14 28.49
CA ASP A 5 -3.15 15.55 28.38
C ASP A 5 -2.22 14.50 28.99
N PHE A 6 -2.58 13.92 30.14
CA PHE A 6 -1.82 12.80 30.71
C PHE A 6 -1.74 11.61 29.74
N ARG A 7 -2.87 11.23 29.12
CA ARG A 7 -2.91 10.15 28.13
C ARG A 7 -2.01 10.44 26.93
N LYS A 8 -1.95 11.68 26.44
CA LYS A 8 -1.07 12.07 25.33
C LYS A 8 0.40 11.83 25.67
N GLU A 9 0.81 12.22 26.87
CA GLU A 9 2.20 12.06 27.34
C GLU A 9 2.55 10.58 27.53
N CYS A 10 1.66 9.79 28.15
CA CYS A 10 1.87 8.34 28.24
C CYS A 10 1.98 7.68 26.86
N LEU A 11 1.16 8.11 25.89
CA LEU A 11 1.22 7.58 24.53
C LEU A 11 2.52 7.98 23.83
N LEU A 12 2.98 9.21 24.03
CA LEU A 12 4.26 9.68 23.50
C LEU A 12 5.41 8.80 24.01
N HIS A 13 5.50 8.62 25.32
CA HIS A 13 6.53 7.77 25.94
C HIS A 13 6.43 6.32 25.46
N TYR A 14 5.22 5.76 25.40
CA TYR A 14 5.02 4.42 24.89
C TYR A 14 5.54 4.27 23.45
N ILE A 15 5.21 5.20 22.56
CA ILE A 15 5.66 5.14 21.16
C ILE A 15 7.18 5.33 21.05
N GLN A 16 7.76 6.26 21.82
CA GLN A 16 9.22 6.48 21.83
C GLN A 16 9.96 5.22 22.24
N TRP A 17 9.53 4.59 23.34
CA TRP A 17 10.12 3.36 23.85
C TRP A 17 9.90 2.20 22.87
N ARG A 18 8.65 1.96 22.45
CA ARG A 18 8.29 0.76 21.68
C ARG A 18 8.78 0.79 20.23
N LEU A 19 8.83 1.98 19.62
CA LEU A 19 9.32 2.17 18.24
C LEU A 19 10.75 2.70 18.17
N GLU A 20 11.44 2.77 19.30
CA GLU A 20 12.83 3.24 19.42
C GLU A 20 13.03 4.58 18.71
N ILE A 21 12.12 5.54 18.95
CA ILE A 21 12.19 6.85 18.30
C ILE A 21 13.07 7.77 19.15
N PRO A 22 14.21 8.26 18.64
CA PRO A 22 15.06 9.18 19.38
C PRO A 22 14.29 10.44 19.79
N ALA A 23 14.57 10.94 21.00
CA ALA A 23 13.96 12.16 21.54
C ALA A 23 14.11 13.36 20.59
N SER A 24 15.20 13.43 19.82
CA SER A 24 15.47 14.46 18.82
C SER A 24 14.47 14.49 17.65
N LYS A 25 13.77 13.39 17.35
CA LYS A 25 12.82 13.30 16.22
C LYS A 25 11.40 13.77 16.58
N ILE A 26 11.27 14.96 17.16
CA ILE A 26 10.01 15.52 17.68
C ILE A 26 8.89 15.54 16.63
N LYS A 27 9.18 15.91 15.38
CA LYS A 27 8.19 15.95 14.28
C LYS A 27 7.60 14.56 13.99
N LEU A 28 8.44 13.52 13.97
CA LEU A 28 8.01 12.14 13.72
C LEU A 28 7.14 11.64 14.87
N GLN A 29 7.58 11.85 16.11
CA GLN A 29 6.86 11.44 17.31
C GLN A 29 5.45 12.08 17.34
N ASN A 30 5.36 13.39 17.12
CA ASN A 30 4.08 14.08 17.08
C ASN A 30 3.16 13.58 15.96
N ARG A 31 3.72 13.26 14.78
CA ARG A 31 2.95 12.70 13.67
C ARG A 31 2.35 11.34 14.03
N ILE A 32 3.16 10.42 14.58
CA ILE A 32 2.70 9.07 14.94
C ILE A 32 1.70 9.16 16.11
N ARG A 33 1.99 9.95 17.15
CA ARG A 33 1.10 10.15 18.30
C ARG A 33 -0.28 10.64 17.87
N LYS A 34 -0.36 11.65 16.99
CA LYS A 34 -1.64 12.16 16.47
C LYS A 34 -2.47 11.07 15.78
N ARG A 35 -1.81 10.15 15.06
CA ARG A 35 -2.48 9.04 14.37
C ARG A 35 -2.94 7.93 15.31
N LEU A 36 -2.25 7.74 16.43
CA LEU A 36 -2.54 6.64 17.36
C LEU A 36 -3.35 7.07 18.59
N ILE A 37 -3.66 8.37 18.75
CA ILE A 37 -4.30 8.92 19.96
C ILE A 37 -5.65 8.27 20.30
N HIS A 38 -6.37 7.81 19.28
CA HIS A 38 -7.67 7.17 19.40
C HIS A 38 -7.59 5.68 19.75
N ARG A 39 -6.41 5.05 19.67
CA ARG A 39 -6.24 3.61 19.98
C ARG A 39 -5.91 3.38 21.45
N SER A 40 -6.48 2.35 22.07
CA SER A 40 -6.12 1.96 23.44
C SER A 40 -4.71 1.40 23.51
N PHE A 41 -4.06 1.51 24.68
CA PHE A 41 -2.71 0.97 24.88
C PHE A 41 -2.64 -0.54 24.68
N ASN A 42 -3.66 -1.28 25.15
CA ASN A 42 -3.74 -2.73 24.94
C ASN A 42 -3.79 -3.08 23.45
N SER A 43 -4.60 -2.34 22.67
CA SER A 43 -4.72 -2.55 21.24
C SER A 43 -3.42 -2.26 20.50
N LEU A 44 -2.70 -1.19 20.89
CA LEU A 44 -1.38 -0.87 20.36
C LEU A 44 -0.33 -1.91 20.73
N LYS A 45 -0.33 -2.41 21.97
CA LYS A 45 0.55 -3.46 22.44
C LYS A 45 0.33 -4.74 21.64
N GLN A 46 -0.91 -5.22 21.55
CA GLN A 46 -1.27 -6.41 20.77
C GLN A 46 -0.87 -6.27 19.30
N SER A 47 -1.13 -5.11 18.69
CA SER A 47 -0.74 -4.86 17.29
C SER A 47 0.77 -4.88 17.12
N PHE A 48 1.53 -4.29 18.05
CA PHE A 48 2.99 -4.31 17.98
C PHE A 48 3.53 -5.72 18.16
N ASP A 49 3.09 -6.43 19.21
CA ASP A 49 3.58 -7.76 19.55
C ASP A 49 3.31 -8.73 18.39
N PHE A 50 2.11 -8.69 17.83
CA PHE A 50 1.75 -9.47 16.65
C PHE A 50 2.64 -9.16 15.44
N LEU A 51 2.82 -7.88 15.10
CA LEU A 51 3.65 -7.49 13.95
C LEU A 51 5.12 -7.84 14.14
N HIS A 52 5.65 -7.71 15.36
CA HIS A 52 7.06 -7.92 15.63
C HIS A 52 7.40 -9.41 15.81
N TYR A 53 6.64 -10.12 16.64
CA TYR A 53 6.94 -11.50 17.01
C TYR A 53 6.28 -12.52 16.07
N ASP A 54 5.01 -12.32 15.70
CA ASP A 54 4.26 -13.33 14.94
C ASP A 54 4.48 -13.17 13.42
N ILE A 55 4.53 -11.92 12.94
CA ILE A 55 4.84 -11.61 11.53
C ILE A 55 6.34 -11.54 11.28
N GLY A 56 7.14 -11.11 12.27
CA GLY A 56 8.59 -10.98 12.14
C GLY A 56 9.06 -9.63 11.57
N LEU A 57 8.25 -8.56 11.65
CA LEU A 57 8.68 -7.24 11.22
C LEU A 57 9.69 -6.63 12.19
N SER A 58 10.74 -5.99 11.66
CA SER A 58 11.63 -5.19 12.49
C SER A 58 10.93 -3.95 13.05
N ILE A 59 11.41 -3.45 14.18
CA ILE A 59 10.89 -2.22 14.80
C ILE A 59 10.98 -1.04 13.81
N GLY A 60 12.09 -0.97 13.06
CA GLY A 60 12.27 0.01 11.98
C GLY A 60 11.18 -0.09 10.91
N ALA A 61 10.86 -1.29 10.42
CA ALA A 61 9.80 -1.49 9.44
C ALA A 61 8.42 -1.06 9.99
N ILE A 62 8.08 -1.46 11.22
CA ILE A 62 6.82 -1.07 11.88
C ILE A 62 6.70 0.45 11.98
N ARG A 63 7.78 1.12 12.37
CA ARG A 63 7.87 2.58 12.51
C ARG A 63 7.76 3.29 11.17
N ASP A 64 8.61 2.94 10.21
CA ASP A 64 8.81 3.70 8.98
C ASP A 64 7.61 3.54 8.02
N HIS A 65 6.91 2.40 8.10
CA HIS A 65 5.68 2.15 7.34
C HIS A 65 4.38 2.48 8.10
N ASN A 66 4.47 2.95 9.34
CA ASN A 66 3.32 3.26 10.22
C ASN A 66 2.33 2.08 10.32
N CYS A 67 2.83 0.88 10.52
CA CYS A 67 2.02 -0.34 10.51
C CYS A 67 0.95 -0.35 11.62
N LEU A 68 1.25 0.28 12.77
CA LEU A 68 0.33 0.36 13.92
C LEU A 68 -0.97 1.13 13.66
N GLU A 69 -1.00 2.02 12.67
CA GLU A 69 -2.16 2.90 12.44
C GLU A 69 -3.40 2.14 11.97
N GLY A 70 -3.23 1.06 11.20
CA GLY A 70 -4.32 0.27 10.63
C GLY A 70 -4.23 -1.23 10.92
N CYS A 71 -3.30 -1.64 11.79
CA CYS A 71 -3.12 -3.05 12.12
C CYS A 71 -4.29 -3.60 12.91
N SER A 72 -4.84 -4.70 12.40
CA SER A 72 -5.83 -5.55 13.07
C SER A 72 -5.31 -6.99 13.06
N PRO A 73 -4.74 -7.50 14.17
CA PRO A 73 -4.28 -8.89 14.25
C PRO A 73 -5.33 -9.93 13.82
N PRO A 74 -6.63 -9.80 14.18
CA PRO A 74 -7.67 -10.72 13.68
C PRO A 74 -7.80 -10.73 12.15
N GLU A 75 -7.74 -9.56 11.50
CA GLU A 75 -7.80 -9.45 10.03
C GLU A 75 -6.57 -10.07 9.38
N ILE A 76 -5.39 -9.82 9.92
CA ILE A 76 -4.15 -10.37 9.39
C ILE A 76 -4.12 -11.89 9.56
N ASN A 77 -4.54 -12.42 10.70
CA ASN A 77 -4.67 -13.87 10.89
C ASN A 77 -5.63 -14.48 9.88
N LYS A 78 -6.81 -13.88 9.69
CA LYS A 78 -7.77 -14.31 8.67
C LYS A 78 -7.14 -14.32 7.27
N ILE A 79 -6.34 -13.31 6.92
CA ILE A 79 -5.58 -13.27 5.66
C ILE A 79 -4.58 -14.43 5.59
N LEU A 80 -3.77 -14.63 6.64
CA LEU A 80 -2.74 -15.67 6.67
C LEU A 80 -3.31 -17.10 6.62
N GLU A 81 -4.51 -17.31 7.16
CA GLU A 81 -5.19 -18.61 7.18
C GLU A 81 -5.88 -18.95 5.86
N ASN A 82 -6.32 -17.95 5.10
CA ASN A 82 -7.20 -18.14 3.94
C ASN A 82 -6.56 -17.73 2.60
N ILE A 83 -5.41 -17.05 2.61
CA ILE A 83 -4.71 -16.61 1.40
C ILE A 83 -3.27 -17.11 1.44
N ASP A 84 -2.96 -18.17 0.70
CA ASP A 84 -1.60 -18.72 0.67
C ASP A 84 -0.62 -17.81 -0.08
N SER A 85 -1.05 -17.29 -1.23
CA SER A 85 -0.24 -16.46 -2.11
C SER A 85 -1.09 -15.49 -2.92
N ILE A 86 -0.46 -14.46 -3.48
CA ILE A 86 -1.05 -13.53 -4.45
C ILE A 86 -0.07 -13.40 -5.62
N CYS A 87 -0.53 -13.67 -6.84
CA CYS A 87 0.30 -13.67 -8.05
C CYS A 87 1.59 -14.52 -7.91
N GLY A 88 1.52 -15.64 -7.17
CA GLY A 88 2.65 -16.53 -6.91
C GLY A 88 3.55 -16.13 -5.73
N ILE A 89 3.32 -14.98 -5.09
CA ILE A 89 4.11 -14.55 -3.92
C ILE A 89 3.44 -15.04 -2.64
N PRO A 90 4.12 -15.82 -1.78
CA PRO A 90 3.57 -16.25 -0.49
C PRO A 90 3.14 -15.05 0.36
N ILE A 91 1.97 -15.13 1.00
CA ILE A 91 1.38 -14.00 1.72
C ILE A 91 2.29 -13.50 2.87
N ARG A 92 2.95 -14.41 3.58
CA ARG A 92 3.90 -14.08 4.66
C ARG A 92 5.09 -13.28 4.13
N LYS A 93 5.59 -13.66 2.95
CA LYS A 93 6.67 -12.94 2.27
C LYS A 93 6.21 -11.54 1.87
N LEU A 94 4.96 -11.38 1.43
CA LEU A 94 4.39 -10.06 1.11
C LEU A 94 4.31 -9.14 2.34
N PHE A 95 3.94 -9.65 3.52
CA PHE A 95 3.95 -8.83 4.74
C PHE A 95 5.34 -8.33 5.10
N LEU A 96 6.38 -9.16 4.94
CA LEU A 96 7.77 -8.78 5.22
C LEU A 96 8.30 -7.79 4.17
N PHE A 97 8.07 -8.08 2.89
CA PHE A 97 8.53 -7.25 1.78
C PHE A 97 7.81 -5.91 1.71
N TRP A 98 6.51 -5.90 2.03
CA TRP A 98 5.68 -4.72 1.97
C TRP A 98 4.85 -4.56 3.26
N PRO A 99 5.46 -4.05 4.35
CA PRO A 99 4.82 -3.97 5.68
C PRO A 99 3.53 -3.17 5.74
N ARG A 100 3.25 -2.33 4.73
CA ARG A 100 1.98 -1.59 4.62
C ARG A 100 0.79 -2.51 4.40
N LEU A 101 0.99 -3.77 4.01
CA LEU A 101 -0.06 -4.77 3.91
C LEU A 101 -0.75 -5.01 5.25
N SER A 102 -0.13 -4.67 6.38
CA SER A 102 -0.74 -4.73 7.72
C SER A 102 -2.04 -3.93 7.86
N LYS A 103 -2.35 -3.04 6.90
CA LYS A 103 -3.57 -2.24 6.85
C LYS A 103 -4.67 -2.86 6.00
N ALA A 104 -4.39 -3.98 5.33
CA ALA A 104 -5.36 -4.66 4.49
C ALA A 104 -6.48 -5.28 5.33
N LYS A 105 -7.68 -5.30 4.75
CA LYS A 105 -8.80 -6.10 5.24
C LYS A 105 -8.91 -7.35 4.40
N TYR A 106 -9.33 -8.45 5.00
CA TYR A 106 -9.43 -9.75 4.33
C TYR A 106 -10.27 -9.68 3.06
N ASP A 107 -11.51 -9.19 3.14
CA ASP A 107 -12.42 -9.18 1.99
C ASP A 107 -11.90 -8.29 0.84
N GLY A 108 -11.33 -7.14 1.19
CA GLY A 108 -10.74 -6.23 0.21
C GLY A 108 -9.52 -6.84 -0.50
N LEU A 109 -8.62 -7.45 0.26
CA LEU A 109 -7.45 -8.12 -0.30
C LEU A 109 -7.84 -9.33 -1.15
N LEU A 110 -8.84 -10.10 -0.72
CA LEU A 110 -9.36 -11.24 -1.47
C LEU A 110 -9.97 -10.81 -2.80
N ALA A 111 -10.72 -9.71 -2.83
CA ALA A 111 -11.25 -9.15 -4.07
C ALA A 111 -10.10 -8.74 -5.02
N VAL A 112 -9.11 -8.00 -4.51
CA VAL A 112 -7.94 -7.60 -5.31
C VAL A 112 -7.19 -8.82 -5.85
N LYS A 113 -6.96 -9.85 -5.03
CA LYS A 113 -6.33 -11.11 -5.45
C LYS A 113 -7.06 -11.73 -6.63
N LYS A 114 -8.40 -11.87 -6.54
CA LYS A 114 -9.23 -12.45 -7.61
C LYS A 114 -9.05 -11.71 -8.92
N HIS A 115 -9.15 -10.38 -8.90
CA HIS A 115 -8.95 -9.55 -10.10
C HIS A 115 -7.55 -9.72 -10.68
N LEU A 116 -6.51 -9.68 -9.84
CA LEU A 116 -5.14 -9.80 -10.33
C LEU A 116 -4.86 -11.16 -10.97
N GLU A 117 -5.38 -12.24 -10.39
CA GLU A 117 -5.19 -13.60 -10.91
C GLU A 117 -6.06 -13.89 -12.14
N GLN A 118 -7.29 -13.39 -12.19
CA GLN A 118 -8.17 -13.49 -13.37
C GLN A 118 -7.54 -12.86 -14.62
N HIS A 119 -6.82 -11.75 -14.44
CA HIS A 119 -6.10 -11.06 -15.51
C HIS A 119 -4.65 -11.54 -15.68
N GLN A 120 -4.26 -12.63 -15.01
CA GLN A 120 -2.96 -13.28 -15.15
C GLN A 120 -1.76 -12.35 -14.85
N PHE A 121 -1.91 -11.41 -13.92
CA PHE A 121 -0.77 -10.57 -13.51
C PHE A 121 0.29 -11.42 -12.81
N THR A 122 1.53 -11.13 -13.17
CA THR A 122 2.71 -11.87 -12.73
C THR A 122 3.25 -11.36 -11.39
N GLN A 123 4.06 -12.19 -10.73
CA GLN A 123 4.82 -11.81 -9.55
C GLN A 123 5.63 -10.51 -9.76
N ILE A 124 6.34 -10.39 -10.90
CA ILE A 124 7.19 -9.23 -11.20
C ILE A 124 6.36 -7.94 -11.24
N GLN A 125 5.17 -8.00 -11.84
CA GLN A 125 4.27 -6.85 -11.90
C GLN A 125 3.80 -6.43 -10.51
N LEU A 126 3.44 -7.41 -9.66
CA LEU A 126 2.99 -7.15 -8.30
C LEU A 126 4.13 -6.59 -7.42
N GLU A 127 5.35 -7.13 -7.53
CA GLU A 127 6.52 -6.64 -6.79
C GLU A 127 6.81 -5.17 -7.10
N ASN A 128 6.69 -4.78 -8.38
CA ASN A 128 6.87 -3.39 -8.80
C ASN A 128 5.77 -2.46 -8.29
N CYS A 129 4.58 -2.98 -7.95
CA CYS A 129 3.43 -2.17 -7.59
C CYS A 129 2.56 -2.76 -6.46
N CYS A 130 3.14 -3.16 -5.33
CA CYS A 130 2.38 -3.74 -4.20
C CYS A 130 1.26 -2.82 -3.65
N LYS A 131 1.32 -1.52 -3.93
CA LYS A 131 0.28 -0.55 -3.54
C LYS A 131 -1.11 -0.92 -4.06
N VAL A 132 -1.22 -1.66 -5.18
CA VAL A 132 -2.51 -2.10 -5.70
C VAL A 132 -3.28 -3.00 -4.72
N LEU A 133 -2.58 -3.70 -3.83
CA LEU A 133 -3.15 -4.59 -2.82
C LEU A 133 -4.02 -3.87 -1.78
N LEU A 134 -3.90 -2.54 -1.66
CA LEU A 134 -4.72 -1.73 -0.76
C LEU A 134 -5.74 -0.87 -1.52
N LEU A 135 -5.93 -1.10 -2.82
CA LEU A 135 -6.99 -0.42 -3.55
C LEU A 135 -8.35 -0.98 -3.18
N GLU A 136 -9.35 -0.11 -3.22
CA GLU A 136 -10.75 -0.54 -3.24
C GLU A 136 -11.03 -1.24 -4.57
N GLU A 137 -11.85 -2.29 -4.52
CA GLU A 137 -12.22 -3.11 -5.68
C GLU A 137 -12.68 -2.26 -6.86
N LYS A 138 -13.58 -1.30 -6.63
CA LYS A 138 -14.08 -0.39 -7.68
C LYS A 138 -12.96 0.39 -8.38
N LYS A 139 -11.93 0.81 -7.63
CA LYS A 139 -10.79 1.55 -8.21
C LYS A 139 -9.93 0.62 -9.05
N LEU A 140 -9.65 -0.58 -8.55
CA LEU A 140 -8.92 -1.61 -9.29
C LEU A 140 -9.64 -1.95 -10.60
N GLU A 141 -10.93 -2.29 -10.53
CA GLU A 141 -11.76 -2.64 -11.69
C GLU A 141 -11.78 -1.50 -12.71
N SER A 142 -12.03 -0.27 -12.27
CA SER A 142 -12.04 0.87 -13.19
C SER A 142 -10.69 1.10 -13.87
N GLY A 143 -9.56 0.89 -13.17
CA GLY A 143 -8.24 1.02 -13.77
C GLY A 143 -7.89 -0.13 -14.71
N LEU A 144 -8.36 -1.35 -14.41
CA LEU A 144 -8.23 -2.49 -15.32
C LEU A 144 -9.03 -2.27 -16.61
N GLN A 145 -10.25 -1.72 -16.50
CA GLN A 145 -11.06 -1.37 -17.67
C GLN A 145 -10.34 -0.36 -18.57
N VAL A 146 -9.66 0.64 -18.00
CA VAL A 146 -8.83 1.58 -18.77
C VAL A 146 -7.73 0.83 -19.52
N ILE A 147 -7.00 -0.06 -18.87
CA ILE A 147 -5.93 -0.84 -19.52
C ILE A 147 -6.49 -1.72 -20.65
N LEU A 148 -7.64 -2.36 -20.43
CA LEU A 148 -8.20 -3.34 -21.36
C LEU A 148 -8.95 -2.71 -22.55
N ASN A 149 -9.59 -1.57 -22.33
CA ASN A 149 -10.42 -0.91 -23.34
C ASN A 149 -9.64 0.12 -24.17
N THR A 150 -8.46 0.53 -23.72
CA THR A 150 -7.57 1.43 -24.45
C THR A 150 -6.55 0.61 -25.26
N PRO A 151 -6.62 0.58 -26.60
CA PRO A 151 -5.73 -0.24 -27.43
C PRO A 151 -4.25 -0.03 -27.14
N GLU A 152 -3.84 1.22 -26.92
CA GLU A 152 -2.46 1.62 -26.63
C GLU A 152 -1.95 1.06 -25.31
N LEU A 153 -2.84 0.86 -24.33
CA LEU A 153 -2.49 0.29 -23.02
C LEU A 153 -2.61 -1.24 -23.01
N LYS A 154 -3.53 -1.78 -23.80
CA LYS A 154 -3.79 -3.22 -23.87
C LYS A 154 -2.55 -4.00 -24.33
N VAL A 155 -1.80 -3.45 -25.29
CA VAL A 155 -0.53 -4.05 -25.75
C VAL A 155 0.54 -4.07 -24.67
N LEU A 156 0.39 -3.25 -23.62
CA LEU A 156 1.34 -3.11 -22.51
C LEU A 156 0.94 -3.96 -21.30
N ILE A 157 -0.06 -4.85 -21.42
CA ILE A 157 -0.57 -5.64 -20.29
C ILE A 157 0.48 -6.54 -19.64
N ASN A 158 1.48 -6.98 -20.40
CA ASN A 158 2.58 -7.80 -19.91
C ASN A 158 3.76 -6.96 -19.38
N HIS A 159 3.67 -5.62 -19.44
CA HIS A 159 4.75 -4.76 -19.00
C HIS A 159 4.90 -4.81 -17.46
N PRO A 160 6.13 -4.87 -16.92
CA PRO A 160 6.38 -5.02 -15.48
C PRO A 160 5.84 -3.87 -14.62
N ASN A 161 5.60 -2.69 -15.21
CA ASN A 161 5.05 -1.52 -14.51
C ASN A 161 3.58 -1.23 -14.83
N VAL A 162 2.88 -2.11 -15.54
CA VAL A 162 1.49 -1.85 -15.97
C VAL A 162 0.55 -1.55 -14.80
N LEU A 163 0.75 -2.19 -13.64
CA LEU A 163 -0.07 -1.97 -12.45
C LEU A 163 0.04 -0.54 -11.89
N HIS A 164 1.07 0.23 -12.23
CA HIS A 164 1.14 1.65 -11.87
C HIS A 164 0.09 2.49 -12.59
N ILE A 165 -0.32 2.10 -13.80
CA ILE A 165 -1.35 2.79 -14.57
C ILE A 165 -2.65 2.87 -13.76
N ILE A 166 -3.01 1.78 -13.07
CA ILE A 166 -4.21 1.71 -12.22
C ILE A 166 -4.16 2.79 -11.12
N LEU A 167 -3.00 3.05 -10.53
CA LEU A 167 -2.84 4.04 -9.47
C LEU A 167 -2.96 5.48 -9.95
N ILE A 168 -2.63 5.75 -11.21
CA ILE A 168 -2.61 7.10 -11.80
C ILE A 168 -3.54 7.24 -13.00
N LYS A 169 -4.62 6.44 -13.06
CA LYS A 169 -5.49 6.30 -14.23
C LYS A 169 -5.93 7.65 -14.84
N ASN A 170 -6.38 8.60 -14.01
CA ASN A 170 -6.88 9.89 -14.48
C ASN A 170 -5.79 10.68 -15.23
N ARG A 171 -4.52 10.58 -14.77
CA ARG A 171 -3.39 11.21 -15.44
C ARG A 171 -3.06 10.51 -16.75
N ILE A 172 -3.18 9.18 -16.79
CA ILE A 172 -2.91 8.40 -18.00
C ILE A 172 -3.92 8.74 -19.09
N GLU A 173 -5.21 8.80 -18.74
CA GLU A 173 -6.28 9.19 -19.67
C GLU A 173 -6.00 10.58 -20.27
N GLN A 174 -5.73 11.59 -19.43
CA GLN A 174 -5.37 12.94 -19.88
C GLN A 174 -4.14 12.97 -20.80
N ARG A 175 -3.13 12.16 -20.50
CA ARG A 175 -1.90 12.07 -21.31
C ARG A 175 -2.15 11.43 -22.66
N LEU A 176 -2.99 10.39 -22.71
CA LEU A 176 -3.36 9.75 -23.96
C LEU A 176 -4.20 10.69 -24.83
N GLU A 177 -5.14 11.43 -24.25
CA GLU A 177 -5.89 12.46 -24.96
C GLU A 177 -4.95 13.52 -25.57
N TYR A 178 -3.97 13.98 -24.80
CA TYR A 178 -2.97 14.95 -25.27
C TYR A 178 -2.09 14.39 -26.41
N LEU A 179 -1.61 13.15 -26.29
CA LEU A 179 -0.78 12.51 -27.32
C LEU A 179 -1.56 12.24 -28.61
N ASN A 180 -2.83 11.88 -28.47
CA ASN A 180 -3.75 11.72 -29.59
C ASN A 180 -4.01 13.05 -30.31
N TYR A 181 -4.17 14.15 -29.57
CA TYR A 181 -4.25 15.50 -30.15
C TYR A 181 -2.99 15.85 -30.95
N LEU A 182 -1.81 15.47 -30.46
CA LEU A 182 -0.53 15.65 -31.16
C LEU A 182 -0.27 14.61 -32.27
N LYS A 183 -1.18 13.64 -32.48
CA LYS A 183 -1.04 12.52 -33.43
C LYS A 183 0.19 11.64 -33.20
N ILE A 184 0.69 11.56 -31.97
CA ILE A 184 1.79 10.68 -31.57
C ILE A 184 1.22 9.30 -31.24
N LYS A 185 1.66 8.26 -31.97
CA LYS A 185 1.11 6.89 -31.85
C LYS A 185 1.99 5.92 -31.05
N ASP A 186 3.30 6.14 -31.02
CA ASP A 186 4.25 5.21 -30.39
C ASP A 186 4.67 5.72 -29.01
N VAL A 187 3.95 5.29 -27.97
CA VAL A 187 4.17 5.77 -26.60
C VAL A 187 4.52 4.59 -25.70
N THR A 188 5.64 4.68 -25.01
CA THR A 188 6.06 3.65 -24.04
C THR A 188 5.40 3.88 -22.68
N VAL A 189 5.21 2.79 -21.91
CA VAL A 189 4.71 2.87 -20.52
C VAL A 189 5.52 3.89 -19.71
N ASN A 190 6.84 3.91 -19.88
CA ASN A 190 7.71 4.79 -19.12
C ASN A 190 7.39 6.28 -19.35
N VAL A 191 7.07 6.68 -20.59
CA VAL A 191 6.64 8.06 -20.88
C VAL A 191 5.33 8.38 -20.16
N LEU A 192 4.36 7.48 -20.22
CA LEU A 192 3.07 7.64 -19.54
C LEU A 192 3.19 7.69 -18.02
N LEU A 193 4.22 7.08 -17.42
CA LEU A 193 4.45 7.07 -15.98
C LEU A 193 5.31 8.25 -15.46
N LYS A 194 5.89 9.09 -16.33
CA LYS A 194 6.74 10.23 -15.92
C LYS A 194 6.03 11.24 -15.02
N THR A 195 6.77 12.12 -14.35
CA THR A 195 6.19 13.34 -13.72
C THR A 195 5.71 14.32 -14.80
N ASN A 196 4.87 15.29 -14.44
CA ASN A 196 4.36 16.29 -15.40
C ASN A 196 5.51 17.07 -16.06
N ASP A 197 6.44 17.59 -15.26
CA ASP A 197 7.62 18.33 -15.73
C ASP A 197 8.48 17.56 -16.76
N SER A 198 8.45 16.23 -16.72
CA SER A 198 9.22 15.37 -17.63
C SER A 198 8.39 14.81 -18.80
N PHE A 199 7.07 14.96 -18.74
CA PHE A 199 6.14 14.55 -19.80
C PHE A 199 5.91 15.71 -20.79
N ASP A 200 5.89 16.95 -20.29
CA ASP A 200 5.68 18.15 -21.10
C ASP A 200 6.94 18.61 -21.87
N ARG A 201 8.07 17.91 -21.70
CA ARG A 201 9.36 18.14 -22.37
C ARG A 201 9.61 17.07 -23.42
#